data_AF-A0A164PHT1-F1
#
_entry.id   AF-A0A164PHT1-F1
#
_cell.length_a   1.000
_cell.length_b   1.000
_cell.length_c   1.000
_cell.angle_alpha   90.00
_cell.angle_beta   90.00
_cell.angle_gamma   90.00
#
_symmetry.space_group_name_H-M   'P 1'
#
loop_
_entity.id
_entity.type
_entity.pdbx_description
1 polymer ?
#
loop_
_entity_poly.entity_id
_entity_poly.type
_entity_poly.pdbx_seq_one_letter_code
_entity_poly.pdbx_strand_id
1 'polypeptide(L)' 'MTTTEDDHIAAVRDRLGTAFPGVPGQVIDDAIAVERARFENKKIRDFVPLLVERRARESLQNNRVRISEDVILDPVSAQ' A
#
# COMPACT_ATOMS: atom_id res chain seq x y z
N MET A 1 -15.44 -22.13 -1.06
CA MET A 1 -14.81 -21.21 -0.08
C MET A 1 -14.83 -19.82 -0.71
N THR A 2 -15.51 -18.85 -0.12
CA THR A 2 -15.50 -17.46 -0.60
C THR A 2 -14.29 -16.75 0.00
N THR A 3 -13.39 -16.27 -0.84
CA THR A 3 -12.21 -15.50 -0.43
C THR A 3 -12.65 -14.14 0.14
N THR A 4 -12.10 -13.76 1.30
CA THR A 4 -12.41 -12.50 1.98
C THR A 4 -11.57 -11.33 1.45
N GLU A 5 -11.91 -10.09 1.83
CA GLU A 5 -11.04 -8.94 1.55
C GLU A 5 -9.65 -9.13 2.16
N ASP A 6 -9.55 -9.63 3.39
CA ASP A 6 -8.28 -9.84 4.07
C ASP A 6 -7.43 -10.90 3.37
N ASP A 7 -8.04 -11.97 2.84
CA ASP A 7 -7.33 -12.94 2.00
C ASP A 7 -6.78 -12.30 0.71
N HIS A 8 -7.57 -11.42 0.07
CA HIS A 8 -7.09 -10.67 -1.09
C HIS A 8 -5.97 -9.69 -0.72
N ILE A 9 -6.03 -9.05 0.44
CA ILE A 9 -4.97 -8.16 0.93
C ILE A 9 -3.69 -8.94 1.25
N ALA A 10 -3.79 -10.14 1.81
CA ALA A 10 -2.63 -11.01 2.00
C ALA A 10 -1.96 -11.36 0.66
N ALA A 11 -2.76 -11.69 -0.37
CA ALA A 11 -2.24 -11.92 -1.71
C ALA A 11 -1.60 -10.66 -2.34
N VAL A 12 -2.12 -9.45 -2.03
CA VAL A 12 -1.50 -8.18 -2.44
C VAL A 12 -0.12 -8.03 -1.79
N ARG A 13 0.02 -8.31 -0.50
CA ARG A 13 1.30 -8.28 0.21
C ARG A 13 2.34 -9.17 -0.46
N ASP A 14 1.98 -10.40 -0.80
CA ASP A 14 2.88 -11.34 -1.45
C ASP A 14 3.32 -10.85 -2.85
N ARG A 15 2.38 -10.30 -3.63
CA ARG A 15 2.68 -9.72 -4.95
C ARG A 15 3.60 -8.51 -4.86
N LEU A 16 3.37 -7.63 -3.89
CA LEU A 16 4.24 -6.48 -3.64
C LEU A 16 5.63 -6.91 -3.14
N GLY A 17 5.71 -7.88 -2.23
CA GLY A 17 7.00 -8.44 -1.76
C GLY A 17 7.81 -9.04 -2.92
N THR A 18 7.13 -9.74 -3.83
CA THR A 18 7.77 -10.27 -5.05
C THR A 18 8.22 -9.16 -6.00
N ALA A 19 7.43 -8.10 -6.14
CA ALA A 19 7.76 -6.98 -7.02
C ALA A 19 8.87 -6.06 -6.48
N PHE A 20 9.06 -6.03 -5.16
CA PHE A 20 10.00 -5.16 -4.45
C PHE A 20 10.89 -5.97 -3.49
N PRO A 21 11.74 -6.89 -3.99
CA PRO A 21 12.50 -7.81 -3.13
C PRO A 21 13.53 -7.14 -2.21
N GLY A 22 13.91 -5.89 -2.49
CA GLY A 22 14.80 -5.09 -1.64
C GLY A 22 14.09 -4.23 -0.59
N VAL A 23 12.76 -4.20 -0.58
CA VAL A 23 11.98 -3.42 0.39
C VAL A 23 11.63 -4.31 1.59
N PRO A 24 11.87 -3.84 2.83
CA PRO A 24 11.48 -4.59 4.03
C PRO A 24 9.98 -4.87 4.06
N GLY A 25 9.58 -6.06 4.49
CA GLY A 25 8.16 -6.45 4.57
C GLY A 25 7.29 -5.48 5.37
N GLN A 26 7.84 -4.91 6.46
CA GLN A 26 7.15 -3.89 7.25
C GLN A 26 6.78 -2.64 6.43
N VAL A 27 7.68 -2.18 5.56
CA VAL A 27 7.45 -1.00 4.70
C VAL A 27 6.33 -1.28 3.69
N ILE A 28 6.22 -2.53 3.22
CA ILE A 28 5.11 -2.98 2.36
C ILE A 28 3.80 -3.02 3.15
N ASP A 29 3.83 -3.58 4.36
CA ASP A 29 2.67 -3.66 5.26
C ASP A 29 2.14 -2.26 5.61
N ASP A 30 3.03 -1.32 5.91
CA ASP A 30 2.68 0.08 6.20
C ASP A 30 2.06 0.76 4.98
N ALA A 31 2.64 0.57 3.78
CA ALA A 31 2.08 1.12 2.55
C ALA A 31 0.68 0.58 2.24
N ILE A 32 0.44 -0.72 2.45
CA ILE A 32 -0.88 -1.35 2.30
C ILE A 32 -1.85 -0.77 3.33
N ALA A 33 -1.46 -0.67 4.60
CA ALA A 33 -2.31 -0.17 5.67
C ALA A 33 -2.75 1.28 5.43
N VAL A 34 -1.81 2.17 5.07
CA VAL A 34 -2.09 3.58 4.76
C VAL A 34 -3.10 3.71 3.61
N GLU A 35 -2.96 2.89 2.56
CA GLU A 35 -3.86 2.97 1.41
C GLU A 35 -5.21 2.30 1.67
N ARG A 36 -5.25 1.23 2.47
CA ARG A 36 -6.48 0.55 2.88
C ARG A 36 -7.34 1.42 3.80
N ALA A 37 -6.72 2.17 4.72
CA ALA A 37 -7.41 3.07 5.65
C ALA A 37 -8.31 4.10 4.93
N ARG A 38 -7.93 4.50 3.71
CA ARG A 38 -8.72 5.44 2.88
C ARG A 38 -10.11 4.91 2.48
N PHE A 39 -10.34 3.60 2.65
CA PHE A 39 -11.58 2.92 2.28
C PHE A 39 -12.42 2.46 3.47
N GLU A 40 -11.99 2.65 4.72
CA GLU A 40 -12.67 2.12 5.92
C GLU A 40 -14.16 2.49 5.99
N ASN A 41 -14.52 3.69 5.54
CA ASN A 41 -15.89 4.21 5.58
C ASN A 41 -16.70 3.95 4.29
N LYS A 42 -16.23 3.08 3.38
CA LYS A 42 -16.89 2.80 2.09
C LYS A 42 -17.70 1.50 2.15
N LYS A 43 -18.94 1.56 1.66
CA LYS A 43 -19.89 0.42 1.67
C LYS A 43 -19.59 -0.65 0.60
N ILE A 44 -19.06 -0.24 -0.55
CA ILE A 44 -18.66 -1.16 -1.63
C ILE A 44 -17.17 -1.40 -1.48
N ARG A 45 -16.77 -2.66 -1.29
CA ARG A 45 -15.39 -3.02 -0.95
C ARG A 45 -14.73 -4.03 -1.89
N ASP A 46 -15.45 -4.56 -2.87
CA ASP A 46 -14.96 -5.58 -3.81
C ASP A 46 -13.67 -5.18 -4.55
N PHE A 47 -13.49 -3.88 -4.79
CA PHE A 47 -12.33 -3.33 -5.49
C PHE A 47 -11.23 -2.78 -4.57
N VAL A 48 -11.43 -2.80 -3.25
CA VAL A 48 -10.44 -2.28 -2.28
C VAL A 48 -9.08 -2.95 -2.47
N PRO A 49 -8.95 -4.29 -2.58
CA PRO A 49 -7.63 -4.91 -2.76
C PRO A 49 -6.89 -4.42 -4.01
N LEU A 50 -7.59 -4.28 -5.15
CA LEU A 50 -7.01 -3.79 -6.40
C LEU A 50 -6.51 -2.34 -6.28
N LEU A 51 -7.31 -1.48 -5.66
CA LEU A 51 -6.97 -0.06 -5.49
C LEU A 51 -5.83 0.13 -4.49
N VAL A 52 -5.81 -0.65 -3.41
CA VAL A 52 -4.73 -0.67 -2.42
C VAL A 52 -3.43 -1.12 -3.08
N GLU A 53 -3.43 -2.22 -3.83
CA GLU A 53 -2.24 -2.71 -4.53
C GLU A 53 -1.64 -1.66 -5.47
N ARG A 54 -2.49 -1.05 -6.30
CA ARG A 54 -2.04 -0.01 -7.24
C ARG A 54 -1.37 1.16 -6.50
N ARG A 55 -2.02 1.69 -5.47
CA ARG A 55 -1.51 2.87 -4.76
C ARG A 55 -0.31 2.57 -3.88
N ALA A 56 -0.27 1.40 -3.24
CA ALA A 56 0.90 0.95 -2.49
C ALA A 56 2.11 0.79 -3.42
N ARG A 57 1.91 0.22 -4.62
CA ARG A 57 2.95 0.14 -5.65
C ARG A 57 3.47 1.53 -6.06
N GLU A 58 2.58 2.48 -6.33
CA GLU A 58 2.96 3.88 -6.63
C GLU A 58 3.75 4.49 -5.45
N SER A 59 3.28 4.32 -4.22
CA SER A 59 3.97 4.80 -3.01
C SER A 59 5.38 4.25 -2.86
N LEU A 60 5.55 2.93 -3.06
CA LEU A 60 6.85 2.25 -3.00
C LEU A 60 7.80 2.70 -4.11
N GLN A 61 7.30 2.91 -5.34
CA GLN A 61 8.09 3.42 -6.46
C GLN A 61 8.57 4.86 -6.22
N ASN A 62 7.73 5.69 -5.61
CA ASN A 62 8.04 7.08 -5.32
C ASN A 62 8.74 7.29 -3.95
N ASN A 63 9.08 6.22 -3.23
CA ASN A 63 9.60 6.24 -1.86
C ASN A 63 8.75 7.10 -0.89
N ARG A 64 7.42 7.11 -1.07
CA ARG A 64 6.47 7.90 -0.28
C ARG A 64 5.94 7.15 0.93
N VAL A 65 6.67 6.15 1.43
CA VAL A 65 6.25 5.44 2.64
C VAL A 65 6.52 6.33 3.85
N ARG A 66 5.43 6.85 4.42
CA ARG A 66 5.46 7.66 5.64
C ARG A 66 5.63 6.70 6.81
N ILE A 67 6.85 6.59 7.35
CA ILE A 67 7.04 6.06 8.70
C ILE A 67 6.53 7.14 9.66
N SER A 68 5.71 6.76 10.64
CA SER A 68 4.97 7.68 11.51
C SER A 68 5.84 8.72 12.22
N GLU A 69 5.32 9.95 12.19
CA GLU A 69 5.70 11.23 12.85
C GLU A 69 7.01 11.93 12.40
N ASP A 70 6.82 13.11 11.79
CA ASP A 70 7.80 14.12 11.34
C ASP A 70 8.83 13.71 10.28
N VAL A 71 8.47 13.96 9.00
CA VAL A 71 9.30 14.62 7.97
C VAL A 71 8.53 14.61 6.63
N ILE A 72 8.18 15.80 6.14
CA ILE A 72 7.86 15.99 4.72
C ILE A 72 9.20 16.20 4.01
N LEU A 73 9.75 15.15 3.40
CA LEU A 73 10.65 15.34 2.28
C LEU A 73 9.78 15.40 1.04
N ASP A 74 9.50 16.62 0.57
CA ASP A 74 9.02 16.86 -0.79
C ASP A 74 10.22 16.74 -1.74
N PRO A 75 10.27 15.76 -2.65
CA PRO A 75 11.30 15.74 -3.68
C PRO A 75 10.70 16.20 -5.01
N VAL A 76 10.20 17.44 -5.08
CA VAL A 76 10.16 18.21 -6.34
C VAL A 76 10.29 19.71 -6.01
N SER A 77 11.53 20.14 -5.75
CA SER A 77 12.00 21.48 -6.11
C SER A 77 13.11 21.29 -7.14
N ALA A 78 12.72 20.97 -8.37
CA ALA A 78 13.62 21.02 -9.54
C ALA A 78 12.80 20.98 -10.83
N GLN A 79 12.03 22.04 -11.09
CA GLN A 79 11.94 22.70 -12.40
C GLN A 79 11.14 24.00 -12.27
#